data_AF-A0A842X466-F1
#
_entry.id   AF-A0A842X466-F1
#
_cell.length_a   1.000
_cell.length_b   1.000
_cell.length_c   1.000
_cell.angle_alpha   90.00
_cell.angle_beta   90.00
_cell.angle_gamma   90.00
#
_symmetry.space_group_name_H-M   'P 1'
#
loop_
_entity.id
_entity.type
_entity.pdbx_description
1 polymer ?
#
loop_
_entity_poly.entity_id
_entity_poly.type
_entity_poly.pdbx_seq_one_letter_code
_entity_poly.pdbx_strand_id
1 'polypeptide(L)'
;MQEEIIKMVEEEKMSSIQLMSGRVGVSADKIRVILNQLVEEGRLNGTLSEDGERFFRRDLEAPETTESTEMNADFLEFDPRPGKIVIAIGFIILVIGAFASLFAENYNQQDQFLAVSFIGVLIFLGGCYYFGTRRTP
;
A
#
# COMPACT_ATOMS: atom_id res chain seq x y z
N MET A 1 -19.87 -11.31 30.84
CA MET A 1 -19.27 -9.96 30.69
C MET A 1 -17.83 -9.92 31.19
N GLN A 2 -17.55 -10.08 32.48
CA GLN A 2 -16.15 -10.09 32.97
C GLN A 2 -15.33 -11.25 32.39
N GLU A 3 -15.88 -12.47 32.37
CA GLU A 3 -15.21 -13.65 31.79
C GLU A 3 -14.94 -13.51 30.29
N GLU A 4 -15.81 -12.81 29.57
CA GLU A 4 -15.66 -12.54 28.15
C GLU A 4 -14.52 -11.54 27.89
N ILE A 5 -14.37 -10.54 28.77
CA ILE A 5 -13.24 -9.61 28.74
C ILE A 5 -11.92 -10.32 29.05
N ILE A 6 -11.92 -11.21 30.06
CA ILE A 6 -10.75 -12.04 30.36
C ILE A 6 -10.39 -12.90 29.14
N LYS A 7 -11.36 -13.56 28.52
CA LYS A 7 -11.15 -14.37 27.31
C LYS A 7 -10.53 -13.56 26.17
N MET A 8 -11.05 -12.36 25.89
CA MET A 8 -10.51 -11.48 24.84
C MET A 8 -9.07 -11.04 25.14
N VAL A 9 -8.75 -10.77 26.40
CA VAL A 9 -7.41 -10.34 26.83
C VAL A 9 -6.42 -11.52 26.85
N GLU A 10 -6.86 -12.68 27.34
CA GLU A 10 -6.00 -13.83 27.59
C GLU A 10 -5.81 -14.75 26.38
N GLU A 11 -6.91 -15.17 25.75
CA GLU A 11 -6.91 -16.12 24.64
C GLU A 11 -6.72 -15.40 23.31
N GLU A 12 -7.44 -14.30 23.10
CA GLU A 12 -7.44 -13.59 21.81
C GLU A 12 -6.37 -12.48 21.73
N LYS A 13 -5.60 -12.27 22.81
CA LYS A 13 -4.52 -11.27 22.92
C LYS A 13 -4.96 -9.85 22.50
N MET A 14 -6.23 -9.52 22.72
CA MET A 14 -6.78 -8.21 22.37
C MET A 14 -6.25 -7.15 23.34
N SER A 15 -5.62 -6.10 22.83
CA SER A 15 -5.08 -4.99 23.63
C SER A 15 -5.90 -3.71 23.53
N SER A 16 -6.68 -3.52 22.46
CA SER A 16 -7.48 -2.30 22.26
C SER A 16 -8.79 -2.36 23.04
N ILE A 17 -9.00 -1.37 23.92
CA ILE A 17 -10.24 -1.21 24.68
C ILE A 17 -11.40 -0.85 23.76
N GLN A 18 -11.14 -0.10 22.68
CA GLN A 18 -12.15 0.26 21.68
C GLN A 18 -12.72 -0.98 20.98
N LEU A 19 -11.87 -1.97 20.66
CA LEU A 19 -12.31 -3.23 20.06
C LEU A 19 -13.11 -4.09 21.05
N MET A 20 -12.66 -4.17 22.30
CA MET A 20 -13.43 -4.84 23.36
C MET A 20 -14.79 -4.17 23.56
N SER A 21 -14.83 -2.82 23.50
CA SER A 21 -16.05 -2.01 23.64
C SER A 21 -17.04 -2.33 22.53
N GLY A 22 -16.57 -2.38 21.28
CA GLY A 22 -17.40 -2.73 20.14
C GLY A 22 -17.97 -4.14 20.21
N ARG A 23 -17.19 -5.09 20.72
CA ARG A 23 -17.60 -6.51 20.78
C ARG A 23 -18.58 -6.82 21.89
N VAL A 24 -18.37 -6.26 23.08
CA VAL A 24 -19.23 -6.49 24.25
C VAL A 24 -20.44 -5.53 24.25
N GLY A 25 -20.41 -4.49 23.40
CA GLY A 25 -21.48 -3.50 23.31
C GLY A 25 -21.55 -2.56 24.50
N VAL A 26 -20.40 -2.32 25.16
CA VAL A 26 -20.29 -1.52 26.38
C VAL A 26 -19.30 -0.38 26.14
N SER A 27 -19.56 0.81 26.70
CA SER A 27 -18.66 1.97 26.58
C SER A 27 -17.24 1.65 27.04
N ALA A 28 -16.24 2.19 26.33
CA ALA A 28 -14.82 2.06 26.67
C ALA A 28 -14.50 2.40 28.14
N ASP A 29 -15.13 3.44 28.71
CA ASP A 29 -14.92 3.83 30.12
C ASP A 29 -15.31 2.73 31.11
N LYS A 30 -16.41 2.02 30.83
CA LYS A 30 -16.86 0.92 31.66
C LYS A 30 -15.96 -0.31 31.50
N ILE A 31 -15.37 -0.52 30.33
CA ILE A 31 -14.34 -1.56 30.15
C ILE A 31 -13.06 -1.21 30.91
N ARG A 32 -12.63 0.06 30.93
CA ARG A 32 -11.49 0.50 31.76
C ARG A 32 -11.71 0.19 33.23
N VAL A 33 -12.90 0.49 33.76
CA VAL A 33 -13.26 0.18 35.15
C VAL A 33 -13.22 -1.33 35.40
N ILE A 34 -13.78 -2.13 34.50
CA ILE A 34 -13.78 -3.60 34.64
C ILE A 34 -12.36 -4.16 34.58
N LEU A 35 -11.51 -3.67 33.68
CA LEU A 35 -10.11 -4.11 33.57
C LEU A 35 -9.32 -3.76 34.82
N ASN A 36 -9.48 -2.55 35.36
CA ASN A 36 -8.84 -2.16 36.62
C ASN A 36 -9.30 -3.04 37.78
N GLN A 37 -10.61 -3.29 37.88
CA GLN A 37 -11.16 -4.18 38.90
C GLN A 37 -10.60 -5.60 38.77
N LEU A 38 -10.50 -6.14 37.55
CA LEU A 38 -9.93 -7.47 37.31
C LEU A 38 -8.44 -7.57 37.63
N VAL A 39 -7.69 -6.47 37.48
CA VAL A 39 -6.29 -6.37 37.91
C VAL A 39 -6.19 -6.31 39.44
N GLU A 40 -7.03 -5.50 40.10
CA GLU A 40 -7.10 -5.42 41.57
C GLU A 40 -7.51 -6.76 42.21
N GLU A 41 -8.42 -7.50 41.57
CA GLU A 41 -8.84 -8.85 41.98
C GLU A 41 -7.76 -9.94 41.70
N GLY A 42 -6.66 -9.59 41.05
CA GLY A 42 -5.59 -10.52 40.67
C GLY A 42 -5.99 -11.52 39.58
N ARG A 43 -7.09 -11.26 38.87
CA ARG A 43 -7.62 -12.11 37.78
C ARG A 43 -6.99 -11.79 36.42
N LEU A 44 -6.41 -10.60 36.27
CA LEU A 44 -5.64 -10.19 35.11
C LEU A 44 -4.31 -9.58 35.57
N ASN A 45 -3.23 -9.92 34.89
CA ASN A 45 -1.93 -9.33 35.14
C ASN A 45 -1.52 -8.39 33.99
N GLY A 46 -1.70 -7.09 34.20
CA GLY A 46 -1.45 -6.09 33.17
C GLY A 46 -1.61 -4.65 33.66
N THR A 47 -1.44 -3.70 32.76
CA THR A 47 -1.56 -2.26 33.00
C THR A 47 -2.26 -1.58 31.82
N LEU A 48 -3.07 -0.58 32.13
CA LEU A 48 -3.58 0.32 31.10
C LEU A 48 -2.47 1.24 30.59
N SER A 49 -2.56 1.61 29.31
CA SER A 49 -1.76 2.65 28.67
C SER A 49 -2.03 4.02 29.28
N GLU A 50 -1.09 4.97 29.14
CA GLU A 50 -1.24 6.34 29.66
C GLU A 50 -2.43 7.08 29.04
N ASP A 51 -2.76 6.77 27.78
CA ASP A 51 -3.94 7.28 27.07
C ASP A 51 -5.24 6.56 27.48
N GLY A 52 -5.14 5.47 28.24
CA GLY A 52 -6.25 4.62 28.61
C GLY A 52 -6.93 3.93 27.42
N GLU A 53 -6.32 3.87 26.24
CA GLU A 53 -6.91 3.25 25.05
C GLU A 53 -6.56 1.77 24.91
N ARG A 54 -5.48 1.33 25.58
CA ARG A 54 -4.94 -0.02 25.49
C ARG A 54 -4.70 -0.65 26.85
N PHE A 55 -4.85 -1.97 26.91
CA PHE A 55 -4.47 -2.80 28.05
C PHE A 55 -3.30 -3.70 27.65
N PHE A 56 -2.19 -3.58 28.39
CA PHE A 56 -0.97 -4.34 28.19
C PHE A 56 -0.85 -5.41 29.27
N ARG A 57 -0.82 -6.68 28.89
CA ARG A 57 -0.54 -7.77 29.83
C ARG A 57 0.95 -7.79 30.16
N ARG A 58 1.30 -8.00 31.43
CA ARG A 58 2.69 -8.11 31.88
C ARG A 58 3.31 -9.48 31.61
N ASP A 59 2.49 -10.52 31.49
CA ASP A 59 2.93 -11.90 31.33
C ASP A 59 3.08 -12.35 29.87
N LEU A 60 2.86 -11.44 28.92
CA LEU A 60 3.19 -11.71 27.54
C LEU A 60 4.68 -11.45 27.36
N GLU A 61 5.46 -12.54 27.42
CA GLU A 61 6.69 -12.64 26.63
C GLU A 61 6.36 -12.06 25.26
N ALA A 62 7.14 -11.04 24.84
CA ALA A 62 6.92 -10.38 23.56
C ALA A 62 6.68 -11.50 22.54
N PRO A 63 5.53 -11.53 21.84
CA PRO A 63 5.35 -12.54 20.82
C PRO A 63 6.60 -12.46 19.97
N GLU A 64 7.32 -13.59 19.85
CA GLU A 64 8.47 -13.68 18.95
C GLU A 64 8.03 -12.93 17.71
N THR A 65 8.73 -11.83 17.43
CA THR A 65 8.52 -11.07 16.22
C THR A 65 8.72 -12.12 15.15
N THR A 66 7.61 -12.74 14.73
CA THR A 66 7.54 -13.50 13.51
C THR A 66 7.95 -12.39 12.58
N GLU A 67 9.24 -12.45 12.16
CA GLU A 67 9.76 -11.58 11.13
C GLU A 67 8.61 -11.56 10.16
N SER A 68 7.93 -10.41 10.08
CA SER A 68 6.86 -10.26 9.14
C SER A 68 7.55 -10.71 7.89
N THR A 69 7.14 -11.85 7.33
CA THR A 69 7.58 -12.21 6.01
C THR A 69 7.09 -11.00 5.26
N GLU A 70 8.01 -10.07 5.02
CA GLU A 70 7.78 -8.90 4.21
C GLU A 70 7.45 -9.58 2.91
N MET A 71 6.16 -9.84 2.73
CA MET A 71 5.58 -10.28 1.50
C MET A 71 5.88 -9.07 0.66
N ASN A 72 7.05 -9.10 0.05
CA ASN A 72 7.70 -7.96 -0.58
C ASN A 72 6.63 -7.48 -1.52
N ALA A 73 6.02 -6.36 -1.13
CA ALA A 73 4.77 -5.93 -1.70
C ALA A 73 5.01 -5.89 -3.20
N ASP A 74 4.31 -6.69 -4.00
CA ASP A 74 4.48 -6.83 -5.47
C ASP A 74 4.38 -5.47 -6.21
N PHE A 75 3.98 -4.44 -5.46
CA PHE A 75 4.00 -3.02 -5.78
C PHE A 75 5.41 -2.38 -5.85
N LEU A 76 6.43 -2.94 -5.19
CA LEU A 76 7.81 -2.43 -5.20
C LEU A 76 8.63 -2.94 -6.40
N GLU A 77 8.22 -4.04 -7.04
CA GLU A 77 8.89 -4.60 -8.23
C GLU A 77 8.27 -4.10 -9.55
N PHE A 78 7.80 -2.85 -9.60
CA PHE A 78 7.47 -2.26 -10.89
C PHE A 78 8.77 -2.07 -11.69
N ASP A 79 8.98 -2.89 -12.72
CA ASP A 79 10.10 -2.75 -13.64
C ASP A 79 9.79 -1.69 -14.72
N PRO A 80 10.42 -0.49 -14.68
CA PRO A 80 10.18 0.55 -15.67
C PRO A 80 10.91 0.31 -17.00
N ARG A 81 11.80 -0.69 -17.08
CA ARG A 81 12.64 -0.95 -18.27
C ARG A 81 11.82 -1.11 -19.55
N PRO A 82 10.75 -1.93 -19.63
CA PRO A 82 9.96 -2.07 -20.84
C PRO A 82 9.35 -0.73 -21.30
N GLY A 83 8.79 0.07 -20.38
CA GLY A 83 8.23 1.38 -20.71
C GLY A 83 9.28 2.35 -21.28
N LYS A 84 10.46 2.42 -20.66
CA LYS A 84 11.56 3.27 -21.15
C LYS A 84 12.04 2.89 -22.55
N ILE A 85 12.11 1.59 -22.85
CA ILE A 85 12.51 1.09 -24.18
C ILE A 85 11.50 1.53 -25.24
N VAL A 86 10.19 1.37 -24.96
CA VAL A 86 9.13 1.77 -25.90
C VAL A 86 9.16 3.28 -26.16
N ILE A 87 9.34 4.09 -25.11
CA ILE A 87 9.50 5.55 -25.22
C ILE A 87 10.70 5.89 -26.12
N ALA A 88 11.86 5.26 -25.90
CA ALA A 88 13.06 5.51 -26.68
C ALA A 88 12.87 5.16 -28.16
N ILE A 89 12.26 4.01 -28.46
CA ILE A 89 11.97 3.58 -29.84
C ILE A 89 11.01 4.57 -30.52
N GLY A 90 9.91 4.94 -29.86
CA GLY A 90 8.95 5.91 -30.40
C GLY A 90 9.60 7.26 -30.69
N PHE A 91 10.48 7.72 -29.79
CA PHE A 91 11.23 8.96 -29.97
C PHE A 91 12.19 8.90 -31.16
N ILE A 92 12.93 7.80 -31.33
CA ILE A 92 13.84 7.62 -32.48
C ILE A 92 13.06 7.66 -33.80
N ILE A 93 11.93 6.95 -33.89
CA ILE A 93 11.07 6.94 -35.09
C ILE A 93 10.56 8.34 -35.40
N LEU A 94 10.11 9.08 -34.37
CA LEU A 94 9.63 10.45 -34.50
C LEU A 94 10.72 11.37 -35.06
N VAL A 95 11.93 11.33 -34.49
CA VAL A 95 13.07 12.13 -34.93
C VAL A 95 13.45 11.81 -36.36
N ILE A 96 13.52 10.52 -36.74
CA ILE A 96 13.85 10.11 -38.10
C ILE A 96 12.81 10.62 -39.10
N GLY A 97 11.51 10.42 -38.82
CA GLY A 97 10.45 10.90 -39.71
C GLY A 97 10.45 12.43 -39.85
N ALA A 98 10.65 13.13 -38.74
CA ALA A 98 10.64 14.60 -38.72
C ALA A 98 11.84 15.14 -39.49
N PHE A 99 13.03 14.57 -39.25
CA PHE A 99 14.24 14.96 -39.95
C PHE A 99 14.16 14.63 -41.44
N ALA A 100 13.70 13.42 -41.81
CA ALA A 100 13.50 13.03 -43.20
C ALA A 100 12.50 13.93 -43.95
N SER A 101 11.45 14.40 -43.26
CA SER A 101 10.49 15.33 -43.86
C SER A 101 11.10 16.68 -44.27
N LEU A 102 12.19 17.12 -43.61
CA LEU A 102 12.89 18.36 -43.96
C LEU A 102 13.70 18.24 -45.25
N PHE A 103 14.08 17.01 -45.63
CA PHE A 103 14.84 16.73 -46.85
C PHE A 103 13.96 16.16 -47.97
N ALA A 104 12.64 16.17 -47.82
CA ALA A 104 11.72 15.67 -48.84
C ALA A 104 11.70 16.59 -50.07
N GLU A 105 11.84 16.00 -51.27
CA GLU A 105 11.85 16.75 -52.53
C GLU A 105 10.43 17.07 -53.04
N ASN A 106 9.43 16.27 -52.62
CA ASN A 106 8.05 16.36 -53.11
C ASN A 106 7.04 16.23 -51.96
N TYR A 107 5.86 16.85 -52.11
CA TYR A 107 4.77 16.81 -51.11
C TYR A 107 4.34 15.40 -50.74
N ASN A 108 4.28 14.49 -51.71
CA ASN A 108 3.87 13.10 -51.46
C ASN A 108 4.88 12.34 -50.56
N GLN A 109 6.18 12.64 -50.69
CA GLN A 109 7.22 12.08 -49.80
C GLN A 109 7.16 12.73 -48.42
N GLN A 110 6.91 14.04 -48.36
CA GLN A 110 6.74 14.77 -47.10
C GLN A 110 5.58 14.20 -46.28
N ASP A 111 4.44 13.92 -46.91
CA ASP A 111 3.26 13.31 -46.28
C ASP A 111 3.57 11.90 -45.74
N GLN A 112 4.34 11.11 -46.48
CA GLN A 112 4.78 9.78 -46.02
C GLN A 112 5.67 9.88 -44.78
N PHE A 113 6.65 10.79 -44.75
CA PHE A 113 7.51 10.98 -43.59
C PHE A 113 6.75 11.54 -42.39
N LEU A 114 5.79 12.44 -42.62
CA LEU A 114 4.91 12.95 -41.58
C LEU A 114 4.06 11.82 -40.97
N ALA A 115 3.52 10.91 -41.80
CA ALA A 115 2.79 9.75 -41.34
C ALA A 115 3.66 8.82 -40.47
N VAL A 116 4.93 8.61 -40.85
CA VAL A 116 5.90 7.86 -40.03
C VAL A 116 6.17 8.55 -38.70
N SER A 117 6.34 9.88 -38.68
CA SER A 117 6.45 10.65 -37.44
C SER A 117 5.22 10.49 -36.55
N PHE A 118 4.03 10.46 -37.14
CA PHE A 118 2.78 10.29 -36.42
C PHE A 118 2.71 8.91 -35.74
N ILE A 119 3.17 7.86 -36.41
CA ILE A 119 3.33 6.52 -35.81
C ILE A 119 4.31 6.57 -34.65
N GLY A 120 5.43 7.28 -34.80
CA GLY A 120 6.40 7.49 -33.72
C GLY A 120 5.78 8.16 -32.49
N VAL A 121 4.94 9.18 -32.68
CA VAL A 121 4.18 9.86 -31.60
C VAL A 121 3.25 8.88 -30.89
N LEU A 122 2.51 8.03 -31.61
CA LEU A 122 1.60 7.07 -30.99
C LEU A 122 2.33 6.05 -30.13
N ILE A 123 3.46 5.52 -30.62
CA ILE A 123 4.30 4.59 -29.86
C ILE A 123 4.89 5.27 -28.62
N PHE A 124 5.39 6.50 -28.78
CA PHE A 124 5.93 7.30 -27.68
C PHE A 124 4.87 7.55 -26.60
N LEU A 125 3.68 7.98 -26.98
CA LEU A 125 2.55 8.19 -26.07
C LEU A 125 2.12 6.89 -25.38
N GLY A 126 2.09 5.76 -26.08
CA GLY A 126 1.82 4.45 -25.48
C GLY A 126 2.85 4.06 -24.43
N GLY A 127 4.14 4.29 -24.70
CA GLY A 127 5.22 4.08 -23.73
C GLY A 127 5.11 5.01 -22.52
N CYS A 128 4.81 6.29 -22.74
CA CYS A 128 4.57 7.27 -21.67
C CYS A 128 3.35 6.92 -20.82
N TYR A 129 2.26 6.45 -21.46
CA TYR A 129 1.07 6.00 -20.76
C TYR A 129 1.39 4.79 -19.89
N TYR A 130 2.03 3.75 -20.44
CA TYR A 130 2.44 2.57 -19.68
C TYR A 130 3.36 2.92 -18.49
N PHE A 131 4.32 3.83 -18.70
CA PHE A 131 5.20 4.31 -17.64
C PHE A 131 4.47 5.18 -16.60
N GLY A 132 3.46 5.93 -17.01
CA GLY A 132 2.69 6.86 -16.18
C GLY A 132 1.55 6.19 -15.39
N THR A 133 0.93 5.13 -15.92
CA THR A 133 0.01 4.25 -15.18
C THR A 133 0.80 3.35 -14.25
N ARG A 134 1.37 3.95 -13.21
CA ARG A 134 1.69 3.21 -11.99
C ARG A 134 0.35 2.69 -11.45
N ARG A 135 0.27 1.39 -11.18
CA ARG A 135 -0.79 0.83 -10.33
C ARG A 135 -0.57 1.39 -8.92
N THR A 136 -1.07 2.59 -8.66
CA THR A 136 -1.26 3.05 -7.30
C THR A 136 -2.47 2.31 -6.71
N PRO A 137 -2.41 1.88 -5.44
CA PRO A 137 -3.55 1.25 -4.76
C PRO A 137 -4.74 2.20 -4.68
#